data_AF-A0A941PPM2-F1
#
_entry.id   AF-A0A941PPM2-F1
#
_cell.length_a   1.000
_cell.length_b   1.000
_cell.length_c   1.000
_cell.angle_alpha   90.00
_cell.angle_beta   90.00
_cell.angle_gamma   90.00
#
_symmetry.space_group_name_H-M   'P 1'
#
loop_
_entity.id
_entity.type
_entity.pdbx_description
1 polymer ?
#
loop_
_entity_poly.entity_id
_entity_poly.type
_entity_poly.pdbx_seq_one_letter_code
_entity_poly.pdbx_strand_id
1 'polypeptide(L)' 'ANWPAGQHIEWAPEAGRVSERGDMGWTWGNATTIAPDGARSTGRYISIWTRDLDGNWKYAVDAGVN' A
#
# COMPACT_ATOMS: atom_id res chain seq x y z
N ALA A 1 -11.50 -9.30 0.30
CA ALA A 1 -12.15 -8.35 1.22
C ALA A 1 -13.46 -7.91 0.59
N ASN A 2 -14.57 -7.94 1.34
CA ASN A 2 -15.87 -7.50 0.85
C ASN A 2 -16.02 -6.02 1.21
N TRP A 3 -15.64 -5.13 0.29
CA TRP A 3 -15.79 -3.69 0.47
C TRP A 3 -17.18 -3.23 0.00
N PRO A 4 -17.85 -2.32 0.73
CA PRO A 4 -19.04 -1.64 0.24
C PRO A 4 -18.82 -0.98 -1.13
N ALA A 5 -19.84 -1.01 -1.99
CA ALA A 5 -19.78 -0.33 -3.28
C ALA A 5 -19.55 1.18 -3.08
N GLY A 6 -18.54 1.74 -3.76
CA GLY A 6 -18.15 3.14 -3.63
C GLY A 6 -17.07 3.42 -2.58
N GLN A 7 -16.79 2.46 -1.68
CA GLN A 7 -15.64 2.58 -0.78
C GLN A 7 -14.33 2.42 -1.56
N HIS A 8 -13.38 3.32 -1.32
CA HIS A 8 -12.06 3.26 -1.92
C HIS A 8 -10.99 3.83 -0.98
N ILE A 9 -9.73 3.60 -1.33
CA ILE A 9 -8.57 4.09 -0.59
C ILE A 9 -7.74 4.95 -1.55
N GLU A 10 -7.32 6.12 -1.08
CA GLU A 10 -6.34 6.98 -1.74
C GLU A 10 -5.00 6.83 -1.02
N TRP A 11 -3.96 6.42 -1.74
CA TRP A 11 -2.60 6.31 -1.19
C TRP A 11 -1.75 7.52 -1.58
N ALA A 12 -1.00 8.05 -0.62
CA ALA A 12 -0.03 9.13 -0.79
C ALA A 12 1.33 8.68 -0.22
N PRO A 13 2.18 8.02 -1.04
CA PRO A 13 3.51 7.59 -0.60
C PRO A 13 4.38 8.78 -0.20
N GLU A 14 5.01 8.70 0.97
CA GLU A 14 5.97 9.69 1.47
C GLU A 14 7.41 9.30 1.14
N ALA A 15 7.73 7.99 1.21
CA ALA A 15 8.99 7.48 0.70
C ALA A 15 8.86 6.04 0.20
N GLY A 16 9.89 5.61 -0.52
CA GLY A 16 10.11 4.22 -0.83
C GLY A 16 11.55 3.97 -1.25
N ARG A 17 11.98 2.71 -1.17
CA ARG A 17 13.31 2.25 -1.59
C ARG A 17 13.21 0.86 -2.21
N VAL A 18 14.20 0.56 -3.04
CA VAL A 18 14.46 -0.78 -3.57
C VAL A 18 15.79 -1.24 -3.01
N SER A 19 15.92 -2.53 -2.69
CA SER A 19 17.17 -3.14 -2.27
C SER A 19 18.23 -2.99 -3.36
N GLU A 20 19.50 -2.93 -2.98
CA GLU A 20 20.61 -2.87 -3.95
C GLU A 20 20.60 -4.08 -4.90
N ARG A 21 20.17 -5.24 -4.40
CA ARG A 21 20.00 -6.47 -5.18
C ARG A 21 18.81 -6.42 -6.16
N GLY A 22 17.89 -5.46 -6.01
CA GLY A 22 16.75 -5.28 -6.92
C GLY A 22 15.63 -6.32 -6.77
N ASP A 23 15.62 -7.05 -5.65
CA ASP A 23 14.70 -8.16 -5.38
C ASP A 23 13.64 -7.84 -4.29
N MET A 24 13.78 -6.72 -3.59
CA MET A 24 12.86 -6.26 -2.57
C MET A 24 12.69 -4.76 -2.65
N GLY A 25 11.51 -4.25 -2.30
CA GLY A 25 11.25 -2.83 -2.14
C GLY A 25 10.16 -2.56 -1.13
N TRP A 26 10.05 -1.31 -0.71
CA TRP A 26 8.98 -0.88 0.18
C TRP A 26 8.55 0.56 -0.13
N THR A 27 7.30 0.86 0.20
CA THR A 27 6.75 2.21 0.25
C THR A 27 6.02 2.40 1.57
N TRP A 28 6.00 3.64 2.06
CA TRP A 28 5.19 4.03 3.22
C TRP A 28 4.65 5.43 2.99
N GLY A 29 3.55 5.77 3.67
CA GLY A 29 2.95 7.09 3.60
C GLY A 29 1.56 7.12 4.18
N ASN A 30 0.76 8.09 3.76
CA ASN A 30 -0.63 8.20 4.20
C ASN A 30 -1.55 7.40 3.30
N ALA A 31 -2.58 6.82 3.91
CA ALA A 31 -3.71 6.21 3.21
C ALA A 31 -5.00 6.81 3.74
N THR A 32 -5.85 7.30 2.84
CA THR A 32 -7.16 7.84 3.19
C THR A 32 -8.24 6.88 2.70
N THR A 33 -8.98 6.28 3.61
CA THR A 33 -10.19 5.54 3.28
C THR A 33 -11.34 6.51 3.10
N ILE A 34 -12.05 6.39 1.98
CA ILE A 34 -13.24 7.16 1.65
C ILE A 34 -14.42 6.20 1.61
N ALA A 35 -15.38 6.40 2.51
CA ALA A 35 -16.61 5.63 2.58
C ALA A 35 -17.60 6.05 1.47
N PRO A 36 -18.63 5.23 1.17
CA PRO A 36 -19.60 5.56 0.12
C PRO A 36 -20.38 6.86 0.35
N ASP A 37 -20.52 7.30 1.60
CA ASP A 37 -21.16 8.56 2.00
C ASP A 37 -20.20 9.78 1.97
N GLY A 38 -18.94 9.57 1.59
CA GLY A 38 -17.90 10.59 1.54
C GLY A 38 -17.14 10.80 2.85
N ALA A 39 -17.44 10.06 3.92
CA ALA A 39 -16.67 10.13 5.15
C ALA A 39 -15.21 9.70 4.91
N ARG A 40 -14.25 10.48 5.44
CA ARG A 40 -12.81 10.27 5.23
C ARG A 40 -12.14 9.87 6.54
N SER A 41 -11.29 8.84 6.48
CA SER A 41 -10.42 8.43 7.59
C SER A 41 -8.99 8.24 7.09
N THR A 42 -8.05 8.95 7.67
CA THR A 42 -6.63 8.90 7.29
C THR A 42 -5.84 8.11 8.32
N GLY A 43 -5.03 7.18 7.83
CA GLY A 43 -4.01 6.47 8.60
C GLY A 43 -2.71 6.41 7.82
N ARG A 44 -1.73 5.67 8.34
CA ARG A 44 -0.49 5.39 7.60
C ARG A 44 -0.50 3.96 7.07
N TYR A 45 0.29 3.73 6.04
CA TYR A 45 0.48 2.40 5.47
C TYR A 45 1.96 2.10 5.24
N ILE A 46 2.27 0.82 5.16
CA ILE A 46 3.51 0.31 4.58
C ILE A 46 3.18 -0.87 3.66
N SER A 47 3.78 -0.87 2.47
CA SER A 47 3.71 -1.99 1.54
C SER A 47 5.13 -2.48 1.26
N ILE A 48 5.37 -3.78 1.43
CA ILE A 48 6.64 -4.45 1.12
C ILE A 48 6.42 -5.37 -0.08
N TRP A 49 7.35 -5.30 -1.02
CA TRP A 49 7.30 -6.01 -2.28
C TRP A 49 8.52 -6.88 -2.43
N THR A 50 8.34 -8.05 -3.02
CA THR A 50 9.42 -8.93 -3.44
C THR A 50 9.28 -9.27 -4.91
N ARG A 51 10.40 -9.40 -5.61
CA ARG A 51 10.46 -9.78 -7.00
C ARG A 51 10.68 -11.27 -7.11
N ASP A 52 9.80 -11.98 -7.81
CA ASP A 52 10.00 -13.41 -8.08
C ASP A 52 11.07 -13.67 -9.16
N LEU A 53 11.37 -14.94 -9.40
CA LEU A 53 12.43 -15.36 -10.35
C LEU A 53 12.12 -14.96 -11.80
N ASP A 54 10.85 -14.78 -12.14
CA ASP A 54 10.40 -14.33 -13.45
C ASP A 54 10.42 -12.79 -13.55
N GLY A 55 10.82 -12.10 -12.48
CA GLY A 55 10.95 -10.66 -12.44
C GLY A 55 9.65 -9.93 -12.08
N ASN A 56 8.62 -10.63 -11.60
CA ASN A 56 7.35 -10.01 -11.22
C ASN A 56 7.38 -9.52 -9.78
N TRP A 57 6.95 -8.28 -9.55
CA TRP A 57 6.75 -7.76 -8.21
C TRP A 57 5.45 -8.28 -7.60
N LYS A 58 5.55 -8.77 -6.37
CA LYS A 58 4.43 -9.28 -5.58
C LYS A 58 4.45 -8.63 -4.21
N TYR A 59 3.26 -8.37 -3.67
CA TYR A 59 3.13 -7.98 -2.27
C TYR A 59 3.63 -9.11 -1.38
N ALA A 60 4.61 -8.79 -0.55
CA ALA A 60 4.99 -9.62 0.59
C ALA A 60 4.18 -9.21 1.83
N VAL A 61 3.98 -7.90 2.02
CA VAL A 61 3.18 -7.32 3.10
C VAL A 61 2.46 -6.08 2.58
N ASP A 62 1.21 -5.90 3.00
CA ASP A 62 0.50 -4.62 2.94
C ASP A 62 -0.25 -4.43 4.26
N ALA A 63 0.02 -3.32 4.95
CA ALA A 63 -0.52 -3.10 6.28
C ALA A 63 -0.75 -1.61 6.57
N GLY A 64 -1.83 -1.32 7.31
CA GLY A 64 -1.98 -0.06 8.03
C GLY A 64 -1.03 -0.03 9.23
N VAL A 65 -0.42 1.12 9.48
CA VAL A 65 0.51 1.35 10.61
C VAL A 65 0.11 2.63 11.35
N ASN A 66 0.37 2.69 12.67
CA ASN A 66 0.05 3.83 13.55
C ASN A 66 1.21 4.82 13.63
#